data_AF-A0A257LTT1-F1
#
_entry.id   AF-A0A257LTT1-F1
#
_cell.length_a   1.000
_cell.length_b   1.000
_cell.length_c   1.000
_cell.angle_alpha   90.00
_cell.angle_beta   90.00
_cell.angle_gamma   90.00
#
_symmetry.space_group_name_H-M   'P 1'
#
loop_
_entity.id
_entity.type
_entity.pdbx_description
1 polymer ?
#
loop_
_entity_poly.entity_id
_entity_poly.type
_entity_poly.pdbx_seq_one_letter_code
_entity_poly.pdbx_strand_id
1 'polypeptide(L)'
;FNVNRLCGSGLQAIISAAQAVMLGDAELALGAGAESMSRGPYFAPTSRWGARMGDVQLLDYMVGILHDPFHKIHMGITAENVAEQFGISRQQQDEAAVESHRRAAAAIAAGRFVEQIAPVDIVTRKGTVQFVTDEHVKADTTLETLAKMRPAFKKDGTVTAGNASGINDGAGAVILASGDAVKAQGLKPIARLVGYAHAGVEPTIMGIGPVPATQLVLKRTGLKVSDLDVIEANEAFAAQACAVSKGLDLDPAKVNPNGSGISLGHPVGATGAIITTKALYELQRIGGRYALVTMCIGGGQGIAAIFERC
;
A
#
# COMPACT_ATOMS: atom_id res chain seq x y z
N PHE A 1 17.92 9.50 -4.40
CA PHE A 1 17.95 8.49 -5.48
C PHE A 1 16.57 7.85 -5.60
N ASN A 2 16.25 7.21 -6.72
CA ASN A 2 14.98 6.48 -6.88
C ASN A 2 15.16 5.00 -6.54
N VAL A 3 14.17 4.43 -5.87
CA VAL A 3 14.09 2.99 -5.59
C VAL A 3 12.89 2.39 -6.32
N ASN A 4 13.04 1.16 -6.81
CA ASN A 4 11.91 0.39 -7.31
C ASN A 4 11.89 -0.96 -6.58
N ARG A 5 10.81 -1.17 -5.84
CA ARG A 5 10.40 -2.47 -5.30
C ARG A 5 8.89 -2.63 -5.45
N LEU A 6 8.37 -2.30 -6.63
CA LEU A 6 6.94 -2.27 -6.97
C LEU A 6 6.11 -1.64 -5.83
N CYS A 7 5.09 -2.33 -5.32
CA CYS A 7 4.20 -1.87 -4.26
C CYS A 7 4.96 -1.41 -2.99
N GLY A 8 6.11 -2.01 -2.71
CA GLY A 8 6.95 -1.72 -1.55
C GLY A 8 7.84 -0.49 -1.68
N SER A 9 7.84 0.19 -2.83
CA SER A 9 8.83 1.25 -3.14
C SER A 9 8.78 2.42 -2.17
N GLY A 10 7.59 2.94 -1.86
CA GLY A 10 7.43 4.07 -0.94
C GLY A 10 7.94 3.76 0.46
N LEU A 11 7.65 2.56 0.99
CA LEU A 11 8.16 2.16 2.31
C LEU A 11 9.67 1.85 2.25
N GLN A 12 10.16 1.28 1.14
CA GLN A 12 11.58 1.08 0.94
C GLN A 12 12.35 2.41 0.88
N ALA A 13 11.77 3.46 0.30
CA ALA A 13 12.39 4.79 0.29
C ALA A 13 12.55 5.34 1.72
N ILE A 14 11.54 5.17 2.57
CA ILE A 14 11.61 5.52 4.00
C ILE A 14 12.69 4.72 4.71
N ILE A 15 12.76 3.41 4.51
CA ILE A 15 13.79 2.56 5.12
C ILE A 15 15.19 2.94 4.64
N SER A 16 15.37 3.20 3.34
CA SER A 16 16.64 3.63 2.78
C SER A 16 17.09 4.98 3.34
N ALA A 17 16.17 5.93 3.50
CA ALA A 17 16.45 7.21 4.16
C ALA A 17 16.81 7.00 5.64
N ALA A 18 16.10 6.12 6.35
CA ALA A 18 16.42 5.75 7.73
C ALA A 18 17.83 5.12 7.84
N GLN A 19 18.22 4.26 6.90
CA GLN A 19 19.54 3.64 6.87
C GLN A 19 20.67 4.67 6.73
N ALA A 20 20.50 5.67 5.86
CA ALA A 20 21.47 6.77 5.74
C ALA A 20 21.60 7.56 7.06
N VAL A 21 20.48 7.80 7.76
CA VAL A 21 20.49 8.45 9.08
C VAL A 21 21.15 7.56 10.14
N MET A 22 20.84 6.28 10.17
CA MET A 22 21.41 5.31 11.12
C MET A 22 22.92 5.12 10.97
N LEU A 23 23.44 5.21 9.74
CA LEU A 23 24.86 5.07 9.44
C LEU A 23 25.65 6.36 9.63
N GLY A 24 24.98 7.48 9.90
CA GLY A 24 25.63 8.80 10.06
C GLY A 24 25.96 9.49 8.73
N ASP A 25 25.46 8.99 7.60
CA ASP A 25 25.65 9.62 6.29
C ASP A 25 24.77 10.87 6.13
N ALA A 26 23.70 10.98 6.92
CA ALA A 26 22.81 12.14 6.95
C ALA A 26 22.23 12.35 8.36
N GLU A 27 21.98 13.61 8.72
CA GLU A 27 21.25 13.95 9.95
C GLU A 27 19.75 14.14 9.71
N LEU A 28 19.39 14.55 8.49
CA LEU A 28 18.03 14.75 7.99
C LEU A 28 17.91 14.08 6.62
N ALA A 29 16.84 13.32 6.42
CA ALA A 29 16.58 12.63 5.14
C ALA A 29 15.09 12.62 4.81
N LEU A 30 14.76 12.67 3.52
CA LEU A 30 13.40 12.53 3.02
C LEU A 30 13.17 11.12 2.48
N GLY A 31 12.17 10.42 3.00
CA GLY A 31 11.66 9.18 2.43
C GLY A 31 10.33 9.45 1.74
N ALA A 32 10.23 9.22 0.43
CA ALA A 32 9.03 9.52 -0.35
C ALA A 32 8.74 8.45 -1.39
N GLY A 33 7.45 8.33 -1.74
CA GLY A 33 6.97 7.54 -2.87
C GLY A 33 5.99 8.36 -3.69
N ALA A 34 6.04 8.20 -5.01
CA ALA A 34 5.13 8.84 -5.94
C ALA A 34 4.81 7.87 -7.08
N GLU A 35 3.56 7.86 -7.53
CA GLU A 35 3.13 7.08 -8.68
C GLU A 35 2.05 7.85 -9.42
N SER A 36 2.13 7.85 -10.75
CA SER A 36 1.00 8.27 -11.59
C SER A 36 0.70 7.19 -12.63
N MET A 37 -0.18 6.28 -12.25
CA MET A 37 -0.62 5.18 -13.10
C MET A 37 -1.43 5.67 -14.29
N SER A 38 -2.20 6.76 -14.15
CA SER A 38 -2.96 7.38 -15.24
C SER A 38 -2.06 7.90 -16.37
N ARG A 39 -0.77 8.09 -16.10
CA ARG A 39 0.24 8.56 -17.06
C ARG A 39 1.19 7.46 -17.53
N GLY A 40 0.84 6.19 -17.30
CA GLY A 40 1.62 5.04 -17.77
C GLY A 40 1.82 5.06 -19.29
N PRO A 41 3.06 4.94 -19.80
CA PRO A 41 3.32 4.95 -21.23
C PRO A 41 2.97 3.61 -21.90
N TYR A 42 2.82 3.64 -23.22
CA TYR A 42 2.93 2.45 -24.06
C TYR A 42 4.33 2.36 -24.66
N PHE A 43 4.94 1.18 -24.63
CA PHE A 43 6.25 0.93 -25.22
C PHE A 43 6.11 0.27 -26.58
N ALA A 44 6.92 0.69 -27.55
CA ALA A 44 7.07 0.06 -28.85
C ALA A 44 8.52 -0.46 -28.97
N PRO A 45 8.83 -1.68 -28.48
CA PRO A 45 10.21 -2.15 -28.36
C PRO A 45 10.95 -2.22 -29.70
N THR A 46 10.21 -2.50 -30.77
CA THR A 46 10.74 -2.63 -32.14
C THR A 46 11.04 -1.28 -32.81
N SER A 47 10.54 -0.15 -32.28
CA SER A 47 10.67 1.16 -32.93
C SER A 47 12.11 1.66 -33.06
N ARG A 48 13.02 1.22 -32.18
CA ARG A 48 14.42 1.67 -32.23
C ARG A 48 15.17 1.15 -33.46
N TRP A 49 14.95 -0.11 -33.82
CA TRP A 49 15.70 -0.80 -34.88
C TRP A 49 14.83 -1.20 -36.08
N GLY A 50 13.52 -0.94 -36.02
CA GLY A 50 12.55 -1.27 -37.04
C GLY A 50 12.00 -2.70 -36.90
N ALA A 51 10.70 -2.87 -37.18
CA ALA A 51 10.03 -4.17 -37.21
C ALA A 51 10.20 -4.94 -38.53
N ARG A 52 10.91 -4.35 -39.51
CA ARG A 52 11.04 -4.80 -40.91
C ARG A 52 9.70 -4.85 -41.66
N MET A 53 8.80 -5.77 -41.32
CA MET A 53 7.48 -5.95 -41.94
C MET A 53 6.57 -6.77 -41.01
N GLY A 54 5.28 -6.42 -40.94
CA GLY A 54 4.26 -7.10 -40.11
C GLY A 54 3.74 -6.24 -38.94
N ASP A 55 2.72 -6.76 -38.26
CA ASP A 55 2.10 -6.08 -37.11
C ASP A 55 3.06 -6.00 -35.93
N VAL A 56 2.96 -4.91 -35.14
CA VAL A 56 3.74 -4.69 -33.93
C VAL A 56 2.84 -4.53 -32.71
N GLN A 57 3.29 -5.06 -31.58
CA GLN A 57 2.60 -4.87 -30.30
C GLN A 57 3.10 -3.62 -29.60
N LEU A 58 2.15 -2.81 -29.11
CA LEU A 58 2.43 -1.80 -28.10
C LEU A 58 2.21 -2.41 -26.71
N LEU A 59 3.22 -2.30 -25.85
CA LEU A 59 3.20 -2.86 -24.51
C LEU A 59 2.72 -1.80 -23.52
N ASP A 60 1.63 -2.07 -22.83
CA ASP A 60 1.13 -1.21 -21.76
C ASP A 60 2.04 -1.32 -20.52
N TYR A 61 2.59 -0.19 -20.06
CA TYR A 61 3.35 -0.12 -18.81
C TYR A 61 2.57 -0.66 -17.61
N MET A 62 1.26 -0.40 -17.56
CA MET A 62 0.40 -0.83 -16.46
C MET A 62 0.32 -2.35 -16.37
N VAL A 63 0.19 -3.02 -17.52
CA VAL A 63 0.29 -4.48 -17.61
C VAL A 63 1.66 -4.93 -17.09
N GLY A 64 2.74 -4.24 -17.46
CA GLY A 64 4.10 -4.54 -17.01
C GLY A 64 4.27 -4.51 -15.50
N ILE A 65 3.76 -3.49 -14.80
CA ILE A 65 3.90 -3.39 -13.34
C ILE A 65 2.89 -4.25 -12.56
N LEU A 66 1.81 -4.70 -13.21
CA LEU A 66 0.74 -5.52 -12.62
C LEU A 66 0.81 -7.00 -13.04
N HIS A 67 1.89 -7.44 -13.70
CA HIS A 67 2.13 -8.83 -14.05
C HIS A 67 3.37 -9.39 -13.36
N ASP A 68 3.27 -10.66 -12.99
CA ASP A 68 4.39 -11.39 -12.44
C ASP A 68 5.43 -11.62 -13.53
N PRO A 69 6.70 -11.20 -13.34
CA PRO A 69 7.71 -11.32 -14.39
C PRO A 69 8.13 -12.77 -14.67
N PHE A 70 7.86 -13.69 -13.74
CA PHE A 70 8.27 -15.09 -13.85
C PHE A 70 7.21 -15.95 -14.53
N HIS A 71 5.98 -15.89 -14.03
CA HIS A 71 4.84 -16.69 -14.48
C HIS A 71 3.98 -15.99 -15.53
N LYS A 72 4.22 -14.69 -15.79
CA LYS A 72 3.50 -13.86 -16.77
C LYS A 72 1.99 -13.84 -16.55
N ILE A 73 1.57 -13.87 -15.29
CA ILE A 73 0.17 -13.79 -14.86
C ILE A 73 -0.10 -12.44 -14.20
N HIS A 74 -1.32 -11.93 -14.33
CA HIS A 74 -1.73 -10.72 -13.64
C HIS A 74 -1.69 -10.93 -12.12
N MET A 75 -1.37 -9.89 -11.33
CA MET A 75 -1.36 -9.94 -9.86
C MET A 75 -2.70 -10.45 -9.28
N GLY A 76 -3.81 -10.18 -9.96
CA GLY A 76 -5.13 -10.71 -9.60
C GLY A 76 -5.23 -12.24 -9.65
N ILE A 77 -4.46 -12.93 -10.50
CA ILE A 77 -4.35 -14.41 -10.47
C ILE A 77 -3.62 -14.86 -9.21
N THR A 78 -2.59 -14.14 -8.77
CA THR A 78 -1.92 -14.46 -7.49
C THR A 78 -2.87 -14.29 -6.29
N ALA A 79 -3.80 -13.35 -6.37
CA ALA A 79 -4.84 -13.18 -5.36
C ALA A 79 -5.84 -14.34 -5.36
N GLU A 80 -6.22 -14.86 -6.53
CA GLU A 80 -7.03 -16.09 -6.63
C GLU A 80 -6.30 -17.29 -6.02
N ASN A 81 -5.00 -17.45 -6.29
CA ASN A 81 -4.19 -18.53 -5.71
C ASN A 81 -4.16 -18.43 -4.17
N VAL A 82 -4.01 -17.22 -3.62
CA VAL A 82 -4.06 -16.99 -2.18
C VAL A 82 -5.47 -17.30 -1.63
N ALA A 83 -6.53 -16.90 -2.32
CA ALA A 83 -7.89 -17.21 -1.90
C ALA A 83 -8.13 -18.72 -1.80
N GLU A 84 -7.69 -19.47 -2.82
CA GLU A 84 -7.80 -20.93 -2.88
C GLU A 84 -6.96 -21.61 -1.79
N GLN A 85 -5.68 -21.25 -1.67
CA GLN A 85 -4.75 -21.90 -0.75
C GLN A 85 -5.05 -21.61 0.73
N PHE A 86 -5.54 -20.42 1.06
CA PHE A 86 -5.80 -19.99 2.44
C PHE A 86 -7.28 -20.09 2.85
N GLY A 87 -8.13 -20.55 1.93
CA GLY A 87 -9.56 -20.75 2.15
C GLY A 87 -10.30 -19.44 2.40
N ILE A 88 -10.02 -18.41 1.61
CA ILE A 88 -10.69 -17.11 1.70
C ILE A 88 -11.85 -17.07 0.71
N SER A 89 -13.08 -17.13 1.21
CA SER A 89 -14.27 -17.17 0.37
C SER A 89 -14.53 -15.83 -0.32
N ARG A 90 -15.30 -15.86 -1.42
CA ARG A 90 -15.82 -14.65 -2.08
C ARG A 90 -16.56 -13.73 -1.10
N GLN A 91 -17.38 -14.32 -0.21
CA GLN A 91 -18.14 -13.56 0.77
C GLN A 91 -17.20 -12.81 1.73
N GLN A 92 -16.15 -13.46 2.25
CA GLN A 92 -15.17 -12.80 3.13
C GLN A 92 -14.46 -11.64 2.42
N GLN A 93 -14.15 -11.80 1.13
CA GLN A 93 -13.52 -10.76 0.32
C GLN A 93 -14.44 -9.55 0.14
N ASP A 94 -15.72 -9.79 -0.15
CA ASP A 94 -16.72 -8.73 -0.33
C ASP A 94 -17.04 -8.02 1.01
N GLU A 95 -17.11 -8.75 2.12
CA GLU A 95 -17.27 -8.19 3.47
C GLU A 95 -16.10 -7.26 3.84
N ALA A 96 -14.86 -7.68 3.56
CA ALA A 96 -13.69 -6.85 3.79
C ALA A 96 -13.71 -5.58 2.92
N ALA A 97 -14.15 -5.67 1.67
CA ALA A 97 -14.25 -4.52 0.78
C ALA A 97 -15.31 -3.51 1.22
N VAL A 98 -16.50 -3.99 1.63
CA VAL A 98 -17.55 -3.12 2.22
C VAL A 98 -17.02 -2.41 3.45
N GLU A 99 -16.36 -3.14 4.35
CA GLU A 99 -15.81 -2.55 5.58
C GLU A 99 -14.72 -1.52 5.27
N SER A 100 -13.85 -1.78 4.30
CA SER A 100 -12.82 -0.83 3.84
C SER A 100 -13.46 0.48 3.35
N HIS A 101 -14.47 0.40 2.48
CA HIS A 101 -15.19 1.57 1.98
C HIS A 101 -15.95 2.31 3.09
N ARG A 102 -16.61 1.58 4.00
CA ARG A 102 -17.32 2.17 5.14
C ARG A 102 -16.37 2.94 6.06
N ARG A 103 -15.20 2.38 6.36
CA ARG A 103 -14.17 3.03 7.18
C ARG A 103 -13.59 4.26 6.51
N ALA A 104 -13.26 4.17 5.23
CA ALA A 104 -12.75 5.31 4.46
C ALA A 104 -13.76 6.45 4.39
N ALA A 105 -15.03 6.15 4.09
CA ALA A 105 -16.10 7.15 4.05
C ALA A 105 -16.30 7.82 5.41
N ALA A 106 -16.29 7.04 6.50
CA ALA A 106 -16.39 7.58 7.86
C ALA A 106 -15.18 8.43 8.24
N ALA A 107 -13.96 8.03 7.84
CA ALA A 107 -12.73 8.78 8.10
C ALA A 107 -12.72 10.14 7.37
N ILE A 108 -13.16 10.17 6.10
CA ILE A 108 -13.33 11.40 5.31
C ILE A 108 -14.38 12.30 5.96
N ALA A 109 -15.56 11.77 6.28
CA ALA A 109 -16.64 12.54 6.91
C ALA A 109 -16.24 13.12 8.28
N ALA A 110 -15.39 12.41 9.02
CA ALA A 110 -14.85 12.87 10.30
C ALA A 110 -13.62 13.79 10.16
N GLY A 111 -13.19 14.12 8.93
CA GLY A 111 -12.05 15.01 8.68
C GLY A 111 -10.69 14.43 9.06
N ARG A 112 -10.55 13.11 9.22
CA ARG A 112 -9.32 12.47 9.72
C ARG A 112 -8.12 12.64 8.79
N PHE A 113 -8.36 12.94 7.51
CA PHE A 113 -7.31 13.08 6.51
C PHE A 113 -6.89 14.54 6.24
N VAL A 114 -7.59 15.52 6.81
CA VAL A 114 -7.36 16.95 6.54
C VAL A 114 -5.92 17.36 6.88
N GLU A 115 -5.37 16.87 8.00
CA GLU A 115 -4.03 17.24 8.45
C GLU A 115 -2.89 16.52 7.70
N GLN A 116 -3.20 15.49 6.91
CA GLN A 116 -2.21 14.68 6.20
C GLN A 116 -2.26 14.80 4.66
N ILE A 117 -3.30 15.43 4.10
CA ILE A 117 -3.40 15.69 2.66
C ILE A 117 -2.90 17.10 2.35
N ALA A 118 -1.82 17.18 1.59
CA ALA A 118 -1.40 18.44 0.97
C ALA A 118 -2.27 18.73 -0.26
N PRO A 119 -2.87 19.95 -0.38
CA PRO A 119 -3.67 20.31 -1.56
C PRO A 119 -2.87 20.26 -2.86
N VAL A 120 -3.49 19.74 -3.92
CA VAL A 120 -2.93 19.78 -5.28
C VAL A 120 -3.75 20.76 -6.12
N ASP A 121 -3.12 21.83 -6.57
CA ASP A 121 -3.74 22.83 -7.43
C ASP A 121 -3.84 22.31 -8.88
N ILE A 122 -5.08 22.18 -9.38
CA ILE A 122 -5.38 21.81 -10.75
C ILE A 122 -5.76 23.06 -11.53
N VAL A 123 -4.85 23.50 -12.40
CA VAL A 123 -5.09 24.67 -13.28
C VAL A 123 -5.98 24.26 -14.45
N THR A 124 -7.18 24.84 -14.51
CA THR A 124 -8.12 24.65 -15.62
C THR A 124 -8.33 25.96 -16.38
N ARG A 125 -8.95 25.88 -17.57
CA ARG A 125 -9.36 27.09 -18.32
C ARG A 125 -10.33 27.99 -17.55
N LYS A 126 -11.06 27.46 -16.57
CA LYS A 126 -12.05 28.19 -15.75
C LYS A 126 -11.49 28.70 -14.43
N GLY A 127 -10.20 28.48 -14.16
CA GLY A 127 -9.54 28.80 -12.88
C GLY A 127 -8.86 27.58 -12.24
N THR A 128 -8.23 27.81 -11.09
CA THR A 128 -7.56 26.77 -10.30
C THR A 128 -8.55 26.12 -9.34
N VAL A 129 -8.58 24.78 -9.30
CA VAL A 129 -9.37 23.98 -8.35
C VAL A 129 -8.41 23.16 -7.50
N GLN A 130 -8.67 23.05 -6.20
CA GLN A 130 -7.85 22.22 -5.32
C GLN A 130 -8.38 20.80 -5.23
N PHE A 131 -7.51 19.82 -5.41
CA PHE A 131 -7.77 18.42 -5.11
C PHE A 131 -7.24 18.12 -3.70
N VAL A 132 -8.16 17.81 -2.78
CA VAL A 132 -7.88 17.68 -1.34
C VAL A 132 -8.56 16.47 -0.69
N THR A 133 -9.27 15.64 -1.48
CA THR A 133 -10.06 14.52 -0.98
C THR A 133 -9.81 13.28 -1.82
N ASP A 134 -9.57 12.15 -1.17
CA ASP A 134 -9.46 10.85 -1.84
C ASP A 134 -10.75 10.50 -2.59
N GLU A 135 -10.70 10.48 -3.91
CA GLU A 135 -11.88 10.34 -4.78
C GLU A 135 -12.30 8.89 -5.05
N HIS A 136 -11.50 7.90 -4.64
CA HIS A 136 -11.77 6.49 -4.94
C HIS A 136 -12.87 5.86 -4.07
N VAL A 137 -13.24 6.53 -2.98
CA VAL A 137 -14.14 5.98 -1.97
C VAL A 137 -15.59 5.91 -2.47
N LYS A 138 -16.19 4.72 -2.39
CA LYS A 138 -17.59 4.44 -2.73
C LYS A 138 -18.40 4.14 -1.48
N ALA A 139 -18.94 5.18 -0.85
CA ALA A 139 -19.63 5.10 0.44
C ALA A 139 -20.92 4.24 0.41
N ASP A 140 -21.49 4.02 -0.77
CA ASP A 140 -22.71 3.25 -1.03
C ASP A 140 -22.43 1.78 -1.39
N THR A 141 -21.18 1.32 -1.25
CA THR A 141 -20.83 -0.10 -1.49
C THR A 141 -21.54 -1.01 -0.50
N THR A 142 -22.25 -2.03 -1.01
CA THR A 142 -22.97 -3.02 -0.20
C THR A 142 -22.60 -4.44 -0.62
N LEU A 143 -22.87 -5.42 0.24
CA LEU A 143 -22.64 -6.83 -0.10
C LEU A 143 -23.46 -7.25 -1.32
N GLU A 144 -24.69 -6.77 -1.47
CA GLU A 144 -25.56 -7.09 -2.60
C GLU A 144 -25.03 -6.54 -3.92
N THR A 145 -24.39 -5.36 -3.91
CA THR A 145 -23.78 -4.79 -5.12
C THR A 145 -22.50 -5.52 -5.47
N LEU A 146 -21.66 -5.84 -4.48
CA LEU A 146 -20.44 -6.62 -4.69
C LEU A 146 -20.72 -8.05 -5.15
N ALA A 147 -21.69 -8.75 -4.57
CA ALA A 147 -22.02 -10.13 -4.92
C ALA A 147 -22.44 -10.31 -6.39
N LYS A 148 -22.99 -9.27 -7.01
CA LYS A 148 -23.38 -9.25 -8.44
C LYS A 148 -22.20 -9.06 -9.39
N MET A 149 -21.02 -8.67 -8.88
CA MET A 149 -19.85 -8.44 -9.72
C MET A 149 -19.28 -9.75 -10.24
N ARG A 150 -18.96 -9.73 -11.54
CA ARG A 150 -18.28 -10.86 -12.21
C ARG A 150 -16.81 -10.92 -11.78
N PRO A 151 -16.24 -12.12 -11.65
CA PRO A 151 -14.80 -12.31 -11.45
C PRO A 151 -13.99 -11.57 -12.53
N ALA A 152 -12.91 -10.91 -12.12
CA ALA A 152 -12.11 -10.07 -13.00
C ALA A 152 -10.95 -10.82 -13.69
N PHE A 153 -10.44 -11.90 -13.07
CA PHE A 153 -9.18 -12.52 -13.48
C PHE A 153 -9.33 -13.99 -13.92
N LYS A 154 -10.28 -14.74 -13.37
CA LYS A 154 -10.53 -16.15 -13.67
C LYS A 154 -12.04 -16.38 -13.80
N LYS A 155 -12.47 -17.21 -14.77
CA LYS A 155 -13.91 -17.44 -15.09
C LYS A 155 -14.76 -17.77 -13.86
N ASP A 156 -14.29 -18.70 -13.03
CA ASP A 156 -14.93 -19.14 -11.79
C ASP A 156 -14.17 -18.62 -10.56
N GLY A 157 -13.58 -17.43 -10.70
CA GLY A 157 -12.78 -16.78 -9.67
C GLY A 157 -13.60 -16.12 -8.58
N THR A 158 -12.92 -15.63 -7.55
CA THR A 158 -13.49 -14.93 -6.41
C THR A 158 -13.12 -13.44 -6.38
N VAL A 159 -12.06 -13.05 -7.08
CA VAL A 159 -11.55 -11.69 -7.10
C VAL A 159 -12.30 -10.88 -8.17
N THR A 160 -12.82 -9.72 -7.78
CA THR A 160 -13.58 -8.80 -8.62
C THR A 160 -13.01 -7.39 -8.56
N ALA A 161 -13.48 -6.50 -9.43
CA ALA A 161 -13.13 -5.09 -9.35
C ALA A 161 -13.63 -4.40 -8.06
N GLY A 162 -14.57 -5.00 -7.34
CA GLY A 162 -15.11 -4.45 -6.10
C GLY A 162 -14.37 -4.91 -4.82
N ASN A 163 -13.58 -5.98 -4.91
CA ASN A 163 -12.77 -6.50 -3.80
C ASN A 163 -11.26 -6.50 -4.11
N ALA A 164 -10.86 -5.73 -5.11
CA ALA A 164 -9.48 -5.43 -5.49
C ALA A 164 -9.25 -3.92 -5.43
N SER A 165 -8.00 -3.50 -5.20
CA SER A 165 -7.65 -2.08 -5.27
C SER A 165 -7.76 -1.51 -6.67
N GLY A 166 -7.97 -0.20 -6.74
CA GLY A 166 -7.97 0.55 -7.99
C GLY A 166 -6.59 0.77 -8.61
N ILE A 167 -6.62 1.42 -9.77
CA ILE A 167 -5.47 2.06 -10.41
C ILE A 167 -5.54 3.53 -10.04
N ASN A 168 -4.51 4.07 -9.40
CA ASN A 168 -4.58 5.39 -8.77
C ASN A 168 -3.29 6.18 -8.96
N ASP A 169 -3.43 7.50 -8.85
CA ASP A 169 -2.32 8.44 -8.78
C ASP A 169 -2.17 8.92 -7.33
N GLY A 170 -0.94 9.14 -6.87
CA GLY A 170 -0.71 9.66 -5.53
C GLY A 170 0.77 9.78 -5.17
N ALA A 171 1.04 10.52 -4.10
CA ALA A 171 2.37 10.66 -3.53
C ALA A 171 2.28 10.80 -2.01
N GLY A 172 3.32 10.36 -1.31
CA GLY A 172 3.48 10.52 0.13
C GLY A 172 4.95 10.70 0.49
N ALA A 173 5.23 11.45 1.55
CA ALA A 173 6.58 11.68 2.02
C ALA A 173 6.62 11.86 3.54
N VAL A 174 7.73 11.43 4.14
CA VAL A 174 8.05 11.68 5.55
C VAL A 174 9.48 12.19 5.67
N ILE A 175 9.69 13.10 6.62
CA ILE A 175 11.02 13.58 6.98
C ILE A 175 11.51 12.74 8.16
N LEU A 176 12.73 12.22 8.03
CA LEU A 176 13.44 11.51 9.08
C LEU A 176 14.57 12.37 9.60
N ALA A 177 14.81 12.29 10.90
CA ALA A 177 15.87 13.02 11.59
C ALA A 177 16.58 12.10 12.59
N SER A 178 17.88 12.26 12.76
CA SER A 178 18.60 11.62 13.87
C SER A 178 18.14 12.21 15.21
N GLY A 179 18.32 11.45 16.30
CA GLY A 179 17.98 11.94 17.65
C GLY A 179 18.78 13.20 18.04
N ASP A 180 20.00 13.33 17.54
CA ASP A 180 20.85 14.49 17.79
C ASP A 180 20.38 15.71 16.97
N ALA A 181 19.99 15.52 15.71
CA ALA A 181 19.39 16.57 14.89
C ALA A 181 18.08 17.09 15.48
N VAL A 182 17.23 16.18 15.99
CA VAL A 182 15.99 16.54 16.69
C VAL A 182 16.28 17.47 17.88
N LYS A 183 17.27 17.14 18.72
CA LYS A 183 17.65 17.96 19.87
C LYS A 183 18.29 19.29 19.45
N ALA A 184 19.24 19.24 18.53
CA ALA A 184 20.00 20.41 18.10
C ALA A 184 19.12 21.47 17.42
N GLN A 185 18.10 21.04 16.68
CA GLN A 185 17.20 21.92 15.92
C GLN A 185 15.85 22.17 16.61
N GLY A 186 15.62 21.59 17.80
CA GLY A 186 14.36 21.76 18.54
C GLY A 186 13.14 21.18 17.82
N LEU A 187 13.31 20.09 17.06
CA LEU A 187 12.22 19.45 16.31
C LEU A 187 11.30 18.67 17.25
N LYS A 188 10.03 18.55 16.86
CA LYS A 188 9.02 17.74 17.55
C LYS A 188 8.70 16.50 16.72
N PRO A 189 9.36 15.36 16.94
CA PRO A 189 9.07 14.14 16.19
C PRO A 189 7.67 13.64 16.56
N ILE A 190 6.92 13.12 15.58
CA ILE A 190 5.62 12.48 15.82
C ILE A 190 5.76 10.97 16.03
N ALA A 191 6.85 10.36 15.56
CA ALA A 191 7.10 8.94 15.76
C ALA A 191 8.58 8.62 15.59
N ARG A 192 8.95 7.42 16.05
CA ARG A 192 10.28 6.83 15.92
C ARG A 192 10.17 5.50 15.17
N LEU A 193 11.04 5.27 14.18
CA LEU A 193 11.18 3.96 13.55
C LEU A 193 11.84 2.99 14.54
N VAL A 194 11.11 1.94 14.93
CA VAL A 194 11.56 0.92 15.90
C VAL A 194 12.35 -0.17 15.21
N GLY A 195 11.87 -0.61 14.05
CA GLY A 195 12.52 -1.65 13.27
C GLY A 195 11.81 -1.88 11.94
N TYR A 196 12.48 -2.59 11.04
CA TYR A 196 11.95 -2.99 9.76
C TYR A 196 12.44 -4.37 9.33
N ALA A 197 11.75 -4.96 8.38
CA ALA A 197 12.10 -6.25 7.80
C ALA A 197 11.60 -6.40 6.36
N HIS A 198 12.23 -7.35 5.68
CA HIS A 198 11.89 -7.79 4.33
C HIS A 198 11.79 -9.30 4.32
N ALA A 199 10.96 -9.84 3.44
CA ALA A 199 10.87 -11.27 3.20
C ALA A 199 10.63 -11.55 1.72
N GLY A 200 11.19 -12.66 1.23
CA GLY A 200 10.85 -13.24 -0.07
C GLY A 200 9.86 -14.39 0.11
N VAL A 201 8.96 -14.55 -0.84
CA VAL A 201 7.95 -15.61 -0.89
C VAL A 201 7.77 -16.08 -2.32
N GLU A 202 7.06 -17.18 -2.51
CA GLU A 202 6.74 -17.68 -3.84
C GLU A 202 5.96 -16.63 -4.67
N PRO A 203 6.41 -16.25 -5.88
CA PRO A 203 5.77 -15.21 -6.68
C PRO A 203 4.28 -15.45 -6.97
N THR A 204 3.87 -16.70 -7.16
CA THR A 204 2.46 -17.05 -7.41
C THR A 204 1.52 -16.79 -6.23
N ILE A 205 2.06 -16.56 -5.03
CA ILE A 205 1.33 -16.20 -3.81
C ILE A 205 1.94 -14.97 -3.14
N MET A 206 2.47 -14.02 -3.93
CA MET A 206 3.13 -12.81 -3.44
C MET A 206 2.34 -12.03 -2.37
N GLY A 207 1.00 -12.15 -2.41
CA GLY A 207 0.09 -11.55 -1.44
C GLY A 207 0.37 -11.91 0.02
N ILE A 208 1.00 -13.05 0.31
CA ILE A 208 1.33 -13.43 1.70
C ILE A 208 2.66 -12.89 2.20
N GLY A 209 3.42 -12.17 1.36
CA GLY A 209 4.70 -11.53 1.74
C GLY A 209 4.68 -10.74 3.07
N PRO A 210 3.60 -10.01 3.42
CA PRO A 210 3.47 -9.33 4.70
C PRO A 210 3.63 -10.23 5.92
N VAL A 211 3.21 -11.50 5.85
CA VAL A 211 3.25 -12.42 7.00
C VAL A 211 4.68 -12.66 7.48
N PRO A 212 5.61 -13.22 6.66
CA PRO A 212 6.99 -13.43 7.10
C PRO A 212 7.74 -12.13 7.35
N ALA A 213 7.45 -11.05 6.60
CA ALA A 213 8.08 -9.74 6.87
C ALA A 213 7.68 -9.20 8.25
N THR A 214 6.39 -9.31 8.61
CA THR A 214 5.87 -8.86 9.90
C THR A 214 6.41 -9.71 11.05
N GLN A 215 6.40 -11.04 10.91
CA GLN A 215 6.98 -11.95 11.90
C GLN A 215 8.47 -11.64 12.15
N LEU A 216 9.22 -11.32 11.10
CA LEU A 216 10.63 -10.96 11.22
C LEU A 216 10.85 -9.62 11.92
N VAL A 217 10.06 -8.58 11.62
CA VAL A 217 10.22 -7.29 12.31
C VAL A 217 9.82 -7.40 13.79
N LEU A 218 8.72 -8.11 14.11
CA LEU A 218 8.30 -8.37 15.48
C LEU A 218 9.41 -9.09 16.27
N LYS A 219 10.01 -10.13 15.67
CA LYS A 219 11.16 -10.83 16.26
C LYS A 219 12.35 -9.91 16.51
N ARG A 220 12.66 -9.00 15.58
CA ARG A 220 13.79 -8.04 15.69
C ARG A 220 13.56 -6.99 16.77
N THR A 221 12.33 -6.55 16.95
CA THR A 221 11.98 -5.52 17.93
C THR A 221 11.62 -6.09 19.31
N GLY A 222 11.38 -7.40 19.40
CA GLY A 222 10.90 -8.06 20.62
C GLY A 222 9.43 -7.80 20.93
N LEU A 223 8.70 -7.18 20.00
CA LEU A 223 7.27 -6.88 20.14
C LEU A 223 6.41 -8.08 19.72
N LYS A 224 5.17 -8.07 20.19
CA LYS A 224 4.11 -9.02 19.82
C LYS A 224 3.02 -8.32 19.04
N VAL A 225 2.20 -9.08 18.32
CA VAL A 225 1.02 -8.57 17.61
C VAL A 225 0.08 -7.83 18.58
N SER A 226 -0.06 -8.33 19.80
CA SER A 226 -0.88 -7.71 20.86
C SER A 226 -0.41 -6.31 21.28
N ASP A 227 0.86 -5.96 21.03
CA ASP A 227 1.43 -4.66 21.41
C ASP A 227 1.11 -3.58 20.37
N LEU A 228 0.61 -3.96 19.19
CA LEU A 228 0.29 -3.03 18.11
C LEU A 228 -1.07 -2.37 18.36
N ASP A 229 -1.15 -1.05 18.19
CA ASP A 229 -2.37 -0.26 18.34
C ASP A 229 -2.98 0.14 17.00
N VAL A 230 -2.14 0.37 16.00
CA VAL A 230 -2.54 0.68 14.61
C VAL A 230 -1.83 -0.28 13.67
N ILE A 231 -2.55 -0.88 12.74
CA ILE A 231 -1.96 -1.74 11.71
C ILE A 231 -2.43 -1.24 10.35
N GLU A 232 -1.51 -0.72 9.55
CA GLU A 232 -1.74 -0.42 8.14
C GLU A 232 -1.14 -1.54 7.29
N ALA A 233 -1.98 -2.51 6.93
CA ALA A 233 -1.63 -3.63 6.06
C ALA A 233 -2.32 -3.41 4.70
N ASN A 234 -1.53 -3.15 3.64
CA ASN A 234 -2.08 -2.74 2.35
C ASN A 234 -3.09 -3.75 1.77
N GLU A 235 -4.24 -3.25 1.34
CA GLU A 235 -5.29 -4.03 0.67
C GLU A 235 -5.16 -3.94 -0.86
N ALA A 236 -4.14 -4.59 -1.45
CA ALA A 236 -4.06 -4.72 -2.91
C ALA A 236 -5.23 -5.58 -3.45
N PHE A 237 -5.55 -6.66 -2.71
CA PHE A 237 -6.72 -7.49 -2.92
C PHE A 237 -7.28 -7.92 -1.56
N ALA A 238 -8.59 -8.09 -1.46
CA ALA A 238 -9.23 -8.55 -0.23
C ALA A 238 -8.75 -9.97 0.15
N ALA A 239 -8.58 -10.86 -0.84
CA ALA A 239 -8.08 -12.22 -0.64
C ALA A 239 -6.78 -12.26 0.18
N GLN A 240 -5.77 -11.49 -0.25
CA GLN A 240 -4.49 -11.45 0.45
C GLN A 240 -4.59 -10.70 1.79
N ALA A 241 -5.37 -9.63 1.88
CA ALA A 241 -5.52 -8.88 3.12
C ALA A 241 -6.13 -9.74 4.22
N CYS A 242 -7.18 -10.50 3.91
CA CYS A 242 -7.78 -11.47 4.82
C CYS A 242 -6.81 -12.60 5.19
N ALA A 243 -6.06 -13.13 4.21
CA ALA A 243 -5.07 -14.18 4.47
C ALA A 243 -3.93 -13.69 5.38
N VAL A 244 -3.46 -12.46 5.19
CA VAL A 244 -2.43 -11.82 6.03
C VAL A 244 -2.95 -11.61 7.45
N SER A 245 -4.14 -11.03 7.61
CA SER A 245 -4.76 -10.83 8.93
C SER A 245 -4.95 -12.14 9.68
N LYS A 246 -5.42 -13.19 8.98
CA LYS A 246 -5.54 -14.55 9.54
C LYS A 246 -4.18 -15.17 9.89
N GLY A 247 -3.17 -15.03 9.03
CA GLY A 247 -1.85 -15.62 9.22
C GLY A 247 -1.02 -14.97 10.34
N LEU A 248 -1.38 -13.75 10.74
CA LEU A 248 -0.74 -13.00 11.82
C LEU A 248 -1.62 -12.87 13.06
N ASP A 249 -2.84 -13.40 13.05
CA ASP A 249 -3.83 -13.26 14.13
C ASP A 249 -4.06 -11.78 14.52
N LEU A 250 -4.24 -10.93 13.50
CA LEU A 250 -4.44 -9.49 13.70
C LEU A 250 -5.85 -9.19 14.20
N ASP A 251 -5.97 -8.28 15.17
CA ASP A 251 -7.25 -7.73 15.59
C ASP A 251 -7.88 -6.91 14.44
N PRO A 252 -9.02 -7.34 13.86
CA PRO A 252 -9.66 -6.65 12.75
C PRO A 252 -10.09 -5.20 13.07
N ALA A 253 -10.26 -4.85 14.35
CA ALA A 253 -10.57 -3.49 14.77
C ALA A 253 -9.38 -2.54 14.65
N LYS A 254 -8.15 -3.07 14.69
CA LYS A 254 -6.90 -2.30 14.61
C LYS A 254 -6.29 -2.27 13.20
N VAL A 255 -6.70 -3.17 12.31
CA VAL A 255 -6.20 -3.25 10.93
C VAL A 255 -6.97 -2.28 10.04
N ASN A 256 -6.27 -1.35 9.39
CA ASN A 256 -6.81 -0.37 8.44
C ASN A 256 -8.05 0.38 8.99
N PRO A 257 -7.93 1.09 10.13
CA PRO A 257 -9.07 1.72 10.80
C PRO A 257 -9.75 2.83 9.97
N ASN A 258 -9.04 3.34 8.96
CA ASN A 258 -9.51 4.39 8.06
C ASN A 258 -9.65 3.91 6.60
N GLY A 259 -9.73 2.59 6.36
CA GLY A 259 -9.74 2.01 5.01
C GLY A 259 -8.33 1.87 4.42
N SER A 260 -8.19 1.25 3.25
CA SER A 260 -6.91 0.94 2.60
C SER A 260 -7.07 0.84 1.08
N GLY A 261 -6.18 0.12 0.38
CA GLY A 261 -6.08 0.09 -1.08
C GLY A 261 -7.38 -0.20 -1.84
N ILE A 262 -8.30 -1.01 -1.30
CA ILE A 262 -9.62 -1.25 -1.90
C ILE A 262 -10.47 0.03 -1.94
N SER A 263 -10.44 0.81 -0.86
CA SER A 263 -11.31 1.97 -0.71
C SER A 263 -10.67 3.30 -1.10
N LEU A 264 -9.41 3.50 -0.73
CA LEU A 264 -8.64 4.72 -0.96
C LEU A 264 -7.80 4.65 -2.25
N GLY A 265 -7.57 3.45 -2.78
CA GLY A 265 -6.76 3.23 -3.97
C GLY A 265 -5.32 2.82 -3.69
N HIS A 266 -4.64 2.31 -4.73
CA HIS A 266 -3.29 1.75 -4.63
C HIS A 266 -2.32 2.32 -5.69
N PRO A 267 -1.85 3.57 -5.52
CA PRO A 267 -0.77 4.11 -6.33
C PRO A 267 0.53 3.38 -5.98
N VAL A 268 0.92 2.40 -6.81
CA VAL A 268 1.91 1.34 -6.50
C VAL A 268 3.17 1.88 -5.82
N GLY A 269 3.92 2.77 -6.46
CA GLY A 269 5.17 3.34 -5.93
C GLY A 269 5.00 4.25 -4.72
N ALA A 270 3.80 4.83 -4.51
CA ALA A 270 3.52 5.77 -3.43
C ALA A 270 2.92 5.13 -2.18
N THR A 271 2.24 3.99 -2.34
CA THR A 271 1.39 3.40 -1.30
C THR A 271 2.12 3.23 0.01
N GLY A 272 3.36 2.71 0.00
CA GLY A 272 4.10 2.50 1.24
C GLY A 272 4.40 3.76 2.03
N ALA A 273 4.57 4.91 1.35
CA ALA A 273 4.70 6.19 2.03
C ALA A 273 3.34 6.69 2.53
N ILE A 274 2.28 6.57 1.72
CA ILE A 274 0.91 7.00 2.07
C ILE A 274 0.39 6.27 3.30
N ILE A 275 0.48 4.93 3.33
CA ILE A 275 -0.02 4.17 4.49
C ILE A 275 0.87 4.35 5.72
N THR A 276 2.15 4.72 5.55
CA THR A 276 2.99 5.15 6.67
C THR A 276 2.45 6.45 7.26
N THR A 277 2.20 7.47 6.44
CA THR A 277 1.59 8.73 6.89
C THR A 277 0.29 8.46 7.64
N LYS A 278 -0.64 7.71 7.04
CA LYS A 278 -1.90 7.33 7.71
C LYS A 278 -1.68 6.65 9.06
N ALA A 279 -0.76 5.69 9.14
CA ALA A 279 -0.48 4.98 10.39
C ALA A 279 -0.01 5.93 11.49
N LEU A 280 0.89 6.87 11.17
CA LEU A 280 1.43 7.82 12.14
C LEU A 280 0.37 8.81 12.63
N TYR A 281 -0.44 9.35 11.73
CA TYR A 281 -1.52 10.27 12.09
C TYR A 281 -2.61 9.58 12.92
N GLU A 282 -2.98 8.35 12.56
CA GLU A 282 -3.94 7.58 13.35
C GLU A 282 -3.38 7.23 14.74
N LEU A 283 -2.10 6.88 14.83
CA LEU A 283 -1.44 6.57 16.10
C LEU A 283 -1.44 7.79 17.05
N GLN A 284 -1.25 9.00 16.51
CA GLN A 284 -1.42 10.26 17.25
C GLN A 284 -2.87 10.45 17.69
N ARG A 285 -3.83 10.31 16.76
CA ARG A 285 -5.26 10.53 17.00
C ARG A 285 -5.81 9.68 18.14
N ILE A 286 -5.40 8.42 18.23
CA ILE A 286 -5.88 7.49 19.27
C ILE A 286 -5.01 7.49 20.53
N GLY A 287 -3.90 8.25 20.55
CA GLY A 287 -2.94 8.22 21.65
C GLY A 287 -2.24 6.86 21.82
N GLY A 288 -2.21 6.03 20.78
CA GLY A 288 -1.62 4.69 20.79
C GLY A 288 -0.10 4.73 20.87
N ARG A 289 0.55 3.58 21.00
CA ARG A 289 1.99 3.47 21.14
C ARG A 289 2.69 2.89 19.93
N TYR A 290 2.26 1.74 19.41
CA TYR A 290 2.95 1.09 18.29
C TYR A 290 2.08 0.99 17.04
N ALA A 291 2.65 1.33 15.89
CA ALA A 291 2.04 1.14 14.58
C ALA A 291 2.84 0.18 13.71
N LEU A 292 2.16 -0.79 13.09
CA LEU A 292 2.72 -1.65 12.04
C LEU A 292 2.32 -1.10 10.67
N VAL A 293 3.28 -1.02 9.75
CA VAL A 293 3.05 -0.76 8.34
C VAL A 293 3.60 -1.93 7.54
N THR A 294 2.78 -2.56 6.69
CA THR A 294 3.20 -3.74 5.92
C THR A 294 2.47 -3.86 4.58
N MET A 295 3.12 -4.45 3.58
CA MET A 295 2.52 -4.67 2.25
C MET A 295 3.17 -5.81 1.47
N CYS A 296 2.34 -6.45 0.64
CA CYS A 296 2.78 -7.41 -0.36
C CYS A 296 3.43 -6.70 -1.54
N ILE A 297 4.23 -7.42 -2.31
CA ILE A 297 4.97 -6.88 -3.44
C ILE A 297 4.99 -7.92 -4.56
N GLY A 298 4.61 -7.49 -5.77
CA GLY A 298 4.67 -8.32 -6.97
C GLY A 298 6.05 -8.95 -7.19
N GLY A 299 6.08 -10.16 -7.75
CA GLY A 299 7.31 -10.94 -7.88
C GLY A 299 7.74 -11.65 -6.58
N GLY A 300 6.91 -11.68 -5.54
CA GLY A 300 7.09 -12.55 -4.38
C GLY A 300 7.89 -11.92 -3.23
N GLN A 301 7.49 -10.76 -2.74
CA GLN A 301 8.15 -10.14 -1.58
C GLN A 301 7.14 -9.53 -0.59
N GLY A 302 7.62 -9.26 0.62
CA GLY A 302 6.95 -8.45 1.62
C GLY A 302 7.91 -7.51 2.34
N ILE A 303 7.36 -6.43 2.87
CA ILE A 303 8.09 -5.40 3.60
C ILE A 303 7.26 -4.95 4.79
N ALA A 304 7.90 -4.79 5.95
CA ALA A 304 7.25 -4.35 7.17
C ALA A 304 8.12 -3.36 7.95
N ALA A 305 7.48 -2.40 8.61
CA ALA A 305 8.12 -1.45 9.51
C ALA A 305 7.23 -1.21 10.74
N ILE A 306 7.85 -1.04 11.90
CA ILE A 306 7.17 -0.68 13.15
C ILE A 306 7.61 0.70 13.59
N PHE A 307 6.65 1.54 13.94
CA PHE A 307 6.85 2.88 14.47
C PHE A 307 6.31 2.97 15.90
N GLU A 308 6.94 3.80 16.73
CA GLU A 308 6.48 4.12 18.09
C GLU A 308 6.14 5.61 18.17
N ARG A 309 5.02 5.96 18.80
CA ARG A 309 4.63 7.35 19.05
C ARG A 309 5.64 8.04 19.97
N CYS A 310 6.02 9.28 19.64
CA CYS A 310 6.81 10.15 20.49
C CYS A 310 5.95 10.96 21.46
#